data_AF-A0A563EVV4-F1
#
_entry.id   AF-A0A563EVV4-F1
#
_cell.length_a   1.000
_cell.length_b   1.000
_cell.length_c   1.000
_cell.angle_alpha   90.00
_cell.angle_beta   90.00
_cell.angle_gamma   90.00
#
_symmetry.space_group_name_H-M   'P 1'
#
loop_
_entity.id
_entity.type
_entity.pdbx_description
1 polymer ?
#
loop_
_entity_poly.entity_id
_entity_poly.type
_entity_poly.pdbx_seq_one_letter_code
_entity_poly.pdbx_strand_id
1 'polypeptide(L)'
;MSVRTEVPLLREAVARLHDSWRELIVTVTEDRPAGCGLAVADDVSDTISDGLSWLDSALRTLDSGPCPENVYRAAVELEALRRRYEERMRSYLAVSDLLTGIRGHGPEWRGWAGSVISSGARCAEPMQAVCDALMRCWREITDEGGGTR
;
A
#
# COMPACT_ATOMS: atom_id res chain seq x y z
N MET A 1 12.20 26.44 -4.20
CA MET A 1 11.91 25.41 -3.19
C MET A 1 12.07 24.07 -3.84
N SER A 2 13.09 23.30 -3.45
CA SER A 2 13.40 22.00 -4.04
C SER A 2 13.64 21.02 -2.90
N VAL A 3 12.89 19.92 -2.87
CA VAL A 3 12.90 18.95 -1.77
C VAL A 3 13.98 17.90 -2.05
N ARG A 4 15.24 18.33 -2.03
CA ARG A 4 16.33 17.54 -2.61
C ARG A 4 16.76 16.39 -1.72
N THR A 5 16.58 16.53 -0.40
CA THR A 5 17.13 15.60 0.57
C THR A 5 16.14 14.47 0.87
N GLU A 6 14.87 14.82 1.10
CA GLU A 6 13.88 13.84 1.59
C GLU A 6 13.16 13.08 0.47
N VAL A 7 13.09 13.62 -0.76
CA VAL A 7 12.43 12.92 -1.89
C VAL A 7 13.07 11.57 -2.22
N PRO A 8 14.40 11.40 -2.28
CA PRO A 8 15.02 10.09 -2.45
C PRO A 8 14.62 9.09 -1.36
N LEU A 9 14.51 9.54 -0.10
CA LEU A 9 14.11 8.70 1.02
C LEU A 9 12.63 8.30 0.94
N LEU A 10 11.76 9.23 0.53
CA LEU A 10 10.37 8.95 0.24
C LEU A 10 10.23 7.91 -0.88
N ARG A 11 10.95 8.10 -1.98
CA ARG A 11 10.97 7.15 -3.10
C ARG A 11 11.40 5.75 -2.64
N GLU A 12 12.45 5.65 -1.84
CA GLU A 12 12.94 4.38 -1.29
C GLU A 12 11.89 3.72 -0.38
N ALA A 13 11.22 4.49 0.47
CA ALA A 13 10.13 3.99 1.29
C ALA A 13 8.96 3.47 0.45
N VAL A 14 8.57 4.18 -0.60
CA VAL A 14 7.52 3.75 -1.54
C VAL A 14 7.94 2.47 -2.28
N ALA A 15 9.20 2.36 -2.68
CA ALA A 15 9.72 1.15 -3.33
C ALA A 15 9.65 -0.08 -2.41
N ARG A 16 10.01 0.06 -1.13
CA ARG A 16 9.87 -1.02 -0.14
C ARG A 16 8.42 -1.43 0.08
N LEU A 17 7.51 -0.46 0.16
CA LEU A 17 6.08 -0.73 0.25
C LEU A 17 5.58 -1.46 -1.00
N HIS A 18 6.03 -1.03 -2.18
CA HIS A 18 5.73 -1.69 -3.46
C HIS A 18 6.19 -3.15 -3.49
N ASP A 19 7.40 -3.47 -3.03
CA ASP A 19 7.87 -4.86 -2.96
C ASP A 19 7.03 -5.71 -2.00
N SER A 20 6.70 -5.17 -0.81
CA SER A 20 5.81 -5.84 0.14
C SER A 20 4.40 -6.04 -0.43
N TRP A 21 3.92 -5.08 -1.21
CA TRP A 21 2.61 -5.14 -1.87
C TRP A 21 2.59 -6.19 -2.98
N ARG A 22 3.69 -6.38 -3.72
CA ARG A 22 3.82 -7.44 -4.72
C ARG A 22 3.81 -8.83 -4.09
N GLU A 23 4.49 -9.01 -2.96
CA GLU A 23 4.41 -10.27 -2.20
C GLU A 23 2.97 -10.58 -1.75
N LEU A 24 2.24 -9.55 -1.32
CA LEU A 24 0.82 -9.68 -0.98
C LEU A 24 -0.02 -10.09 -2.21
N ILE A 25 0.22 -9.50 -3.39
CA ILE A 25 -0.47 -9.91 -4.63
C ILE A 25 -0.23 -11.39 -4.91
N VAL A 26 1.03 -11.85 -4.87
CA VAL A 26 1.36 -13.27 -5.08
C VAL A 26 0.62 -14.17 -4.10
N THR A 27 0.58 -13.79 -2.81
CA THR A 27 -0.17 -14.54 -1.77
C THR A 27 -1.66 -14.64 -2.12
N VAL A 28 -2.23 -13.58 -2.68
CA VAL A 28 -3.67 -13.49 -2.93
C VAL A 28 -4.08 -14.17 -4.22
N THR A 29 -3.26 -14.09 -5.27
CA THR A 29 -3.59 -14.59 -6.61
C THR A 29 -3.00 -15.97 -6.88
N GLU A 30 -1.73 -16.20 -6.55
CA GLU A 30 -1.00 -17.43 -6.91
C GLU A 30 -1.18 -18.53 -5.86
N ASP A 31 -1.15 -18.20 -4.56
CA ASP A 31 -1.35 -19.18 -3.47
C ASP A 31 -2.83 -19.53 -3.25
N ARG A 32 -3.74 -18.96 -4.05
CA ARG A 32 -5.17 -19.19 -3.93
C ARG A 32 -5.51 -20.66 -4.24
N PRO A 33 -6.24 -21.36 -3.35
CA PRO A 33 -6.68 -22.72 -3.63
C PRO A 33 -7.58 -22.80 -4.86
N ALA A 34 -7.39 -23.84 -5.66
CA ALA A 34 -8.24 -24.11 -6.81
C ALA A 34 -9.67 -24.50 -6.37
N GLY A 35 -10.68 -24.04 -7.08
CA GLY A 35 -12.09 -24.33 -6.77
C GLY A 35 -13.04 -23.19 -7.13
N CYS A 36 -14.31 -23.32 -6.72
CA CYS A 36 -15.38 -22.37 -7.03
C CYS A 36 -14.94 -20.91 -6.75
N GLY A 37 -15.17 -20.03 -7.74
CA GLY A 37 -14.89 -18.60 -7.66
C GLY A 37 -15.61 -17.97 -6.48
N LEU A 38 -14.86 -17.74 -5.41
CA LEU A 38 -15.39 -17.12 -4.21
C LEU A 38 -15.34 -15.61 -4.43
N ALA A 39 -16.51 -14.98 -4.50
CA ALA A 39 -16.61 -13.55 -4.79
C ALA A 39 -15.78 -12.68 -3.82
N VAL A 40 -15.66 -13.07 -2.55
CA VAL A 40 -14.80 -12.35 -1.59
C VAL A 40 -13.31 -12.51 -1.89
N ALA A 41 -12.88 -13.65 -2.44
CA ALA A 41 -11.50 -13.82 -2.88
C ALA A 41 -11.20 -13.01 -4.14
N ASP A 42 -12.16 -12.91 -5.07
CA ASP A 42 -12.04 -12.07 -6.25
C ASP A 42 -11.98 -10.57 -5.88
N ASP A 43 -12.88 -10.10 -4.99
CA ASP A 43 -12.86 -8.71 -4.49
C ASP A 43 -11.56 -8.36 -3.77
N VAL A 44 -10.98 -9.28 -3.00
CA VAL A 44 -9.67 -9.08 -2.37
C VAL A 44 -8.55 -9.00 -3.41
N SER A 45 -8.54 -9.88 -4.42
CA SER A 45 -7.57 -9.83 -5.52
C SER A 45 -7.62 -8.52 -6.30
N ASP A 46 -8.82 -8.09 -6.70
CA ASP A 46 -9.03 -6.86 -7.46
C ASP A 46 -8.58 -5.64 -6.65
N THR A 47 -8.99 -5.59 -5.39
CA THR A 47 -8.62 -4.52 -4.44
C THR A 47 -7.11 -4.36 -4.30
N ILE A 48 -6.40 -5.47 -4.14
CA ILE A 48 -4.95 -5.44 -3.92
C ILE A 48 -4.24 -5.12 -5.23
N SER A 49 -4.75 -5.58 -6.37
CA SER A 49 -4.20 -5.26 -7.69
C SER A 49 -4.30 -3.77 -8.01
N ASP A 50 -5.41 -3.12 -7.68
CA ASP A 50 -5.56 -1.66 -7.81
C ASP A 50 -4.50 -0.90 -7.00
N GLY A 51 -4.15 -1.43 -5.82
CA GLY A 51 -3.11 -0.87 -4.96
C GLY A 51 -1.75 -0.71 -5.63
N LEU A 52 -1.38 -1.65 -6.49
CA LEU A 52 -0.12 -1.61 -7.23
C LEU A 52 -0.08 -0.44 -8.21
N SER A 53 -1.21 -0.13 -8.84
CA SER A 53 -1.32 0.99 -9.80
C SER A 53 -1.07 2.34 -9.14
N TRP A 54 -1.53 2.54 -7.91
CA TRP A 54 -1.24 3.76 -7.13
C TRP A 54 0.24 3.86 -6.76
N LEU A 55 0.87 2.75 -6.35
CA LEU A 55 2.30 2.71 -6.03
C LEU A 55 3.16 3.03 -7.25
N ASP A 56 2.83 2.43 -8.39
CA ASP A 56 3.47 2.71 -9.67
C ASP A 56 3.32 4.18 -10.08
N SER A 57 2.13 4.76 -9.90
CA SER A 57 1.86 6.18 -10.17
C SER A 57 2.71 7.09 -9.26
N ALA A 58 2.77 6.78 -7.97
CA ALA A 58 3.56 7.51 -6.99
C ALA A 58 5.05 7.45 -7.30
N LEU A 59 5.60 6.27 -7.62
CA LEU A 59 7.00 6.11 -7.99
C LEU A 59 7.36 6.91 -9.25
N ARG A 60 6.57 6.80 -10.33
CA ARG A 60 6.78 7.60 -11.55
C ARG A 60 6.75 9.09 -11.28
N THR A 61 5.86 9.54 -10.40
CA THR A 61 5.76 10.94 -10.00
C THR A 61 7.03 11.40 -9.26
N LEU A 62 7.54 10.59 -8.32
CA LEU A 62 8.77 10.90 -7.58
C LEU A 62 10.02 10.85 -8.47
N ASP A 63 10.06 9.94 -9.44
CA ASP A 63 11.13 9.82 -10.44
C ASP A 63 11.20 11.02 -11.39
N SER A 64 10.11 11.79 -11.50
CA SER A 64 10.06 13.01 -12.33
C SER A 64 10.83 14.19 -11.71
N GLY A 65 11.24 14.10 -10.45
CA GLY A 65 12.19 15.01 -9.82
C GLY A 65 11.75 15.60 -8.46
N PRO A 66 12.69 16.17 -7.70
CA PRO A 66 12.48 16.64 -6.32
C PRO A 66 11.86 18.04 -6.25
N CYS A 67 10.56 18.14 -6.54
CA CYS A 67 9.80 19.38 -6.39
C CYS A 67 8.54 19.19 -5.52
N PRO A 68 8.05 20.25 -4.85
CA PRO A 68 6.88 20.17 -3.97
C PRO A 68 5.62 19.64 -4.67
N GLU A 69 5.42 19.98 -5.95
CA GLU A 69 4.28 19.50 -6.74
C GLU A 69 4.29 17.98 -6.91
N ASN A 70 5.46 17.41 -7.20
CA ASN A 70 5.61 15.96 -7.33
C ASN A 70 5.38 15.26 -5.98
N VAL A 71 5.88 15.82 -4.88
CA VAL A 71 5.61 15.31 -3.53
C VAL A 71 4.11 15.32 -3.23
N TYR A 72 3.42 16.43 -3.53
CA TYR A 72 1.97 16.54 -3.34
C TYR A 72 1.21 15.50 -4.16
N ARG A 73 1.51 15.38 -5.45
CA ARG A 73 0.85 14.40 -6.34
C ARG A 73 1.08 12.96 -5.87
N ALA A 74 2.30 12.62 -5.48
CA ALA A 74 2.60 11.31 -4.91
C ALA A 74 1.84 11.08 -3.59
N ALA A 75 1.74 12.09 -2.72
CA ALA A 75 0.99 12.00 -1.47
C ALA A 75 -0.50 11.69 -1.68
N VAL A 76 -1.12 12.25 -2.73
CA VAL A 76 -2.53 11.96 -3.07
C VAL A 76 -2.74 10.48 -3.42
N GLU A 77 -1.85 9.91 -4.25
CA GLU A 77 -1.90 8.50 -4.63
C GLU A 77 -1.66 7.58 -3.43
N LEU A 78 -0.68 7.92 -2.59
CA LEU A 78 -0.32 7.16 -1.40
C LEU A 78 -1.41 7.22 -0.33
N GLU A 79 -2.12 8.34 -0.19
CA GLU A 79 -3.26 8.47 0.71
C GLU A 79 -4.45 7.63 0.23
N ALA A 80 -4.70 7.57 -1.08
CA ALA A 80 -5.74 6.69 -1.64
C ALA A 80 -5.44 5.21 -1.34
N LEU A 81 -4.19 4.79 -1.55
CA LEU A 81 -3.72 3.47 -1.18
C LEU A 81 -3.87 3.20 0.32
N ARG A 82 -3.44 4.13 1.18
CA ARG A 82 -3.49 3.99 2.64
C ARG A 82 -4.92 3.76 3.12
N ARG A 83 -5.88 4.57 2.63
CA ARG A 83 -7.30 4.40 2.97
C ARG A 83 -7.81 3.02 2.55
N ARG A 84 -7.49 2.61 1.32
CA ARG A 84 -7.91 1.29 0.81
C ARG A 84 -7.33 0.16 1.65
N TYR A 85 -6.06 0.25 2.00
CA TYR A 85 -5.38 -0.69 2.88
C TYR A 85 -6.05 -0.78 4.26
N GLU A 86 -6.36 0.34 4.88
CA GLU A 86 -7.04 0.39 6.18
C GLU A 86 -8.43 -0.23 6.13
N GLU A 87 -9.22 0.11 5.11
CA GLU A 87 -10.58 -0.38 4.93
C GLU A 87 -10.64 -1.87 4.61
N ARG A 88 -9.72 -2.38 3.79
CA ARG A 88 -9.84 -3.72 3.20
C ARG A 88 -8.88 -4.76 3.75
N MET A 89 -7.77 -4.35 4.36
CA MET A 89 -6.77 -5.29 4.91
C MET A 89 -6.68 -5.24 6.42
N ARG A 90 -6.87 -4.06 7.03
CA ARG A 90 -6.78 -3.88 8.48
C ARG A 90 -8.11 -3.85 9.21
N SER A 91 -9.21 -3.61 8.50
CA SER A 91 -10.52 -3.54 9.15
C SER A 91 -10.97 -4.92 9.62
N TYR A 92 -11.52 -4.97 10.84
CA TYR A 92 -12.12 -6.18 11.37
C TYR A 92 -13.23 -6.72 10.45
N LEU A 93 -13.98 -5.81 9.83
CA LEU A 93 -15.07 -6.16 8.91
C LEU A 93 -14.54 -6.91 7.69
N ALA A 94 -13.52 -6.40 7.00
CA ALA A 94 -12.97 -7.08 5.83
C ALA A 94 -12.36 -8.45 6.17
N VAL A 95 -11.65 -8.55 7.31
CA VAL A 95 -11.12 -9.83 7.79
C VAL A 95 -12.26 -10.80 8.13
N SER A 96 -13.30 -10.32 8.80
CA SER A 96 -14.49 -11.12 9.15
C SER A 96 -15.24 -11.59 7.90
N ASP A 97 -15.37 -10.74 6.88
CA ASP A 97 -16.04 -11.05 5.62
C ASP A 97 -15.27 -12.13 4.85
N LEU A 98 -13.94 -12.01 4.77
CA LEU A 98 -13.07 -13.03 4.19
C LEU A 98 -13.23 -14.37 4.91
N LEU A 99 -13.09 -14.37 6.25
CA LEU A 99 -13.21 -15.58 7.07
C LEU A 99 -14.61 -16.19 7.03
N THR A 100 -15.65 -15.37 6.86
CA THR A 100 -17.03 -15.83 6.73
C THR A 100 -17.29 -16.39 5.34
N GLY A 101 -16.78 -15.76 4.29
CA GLY A 101 -16.92 -16.21 2.91
C GLY A 101 -16.27 -17.57 2.67
N ILE A 102 -15.18 -17.89 3.36
CA ILE A 102 -14.53 -19.21 3.27
C ILE A 102 -15.15 -20.27 4.19
N ARG A 103 -16.20 -19.97 4.97
CA ARG A 103 -16.84 -20.98 5.83
C ARG A 103 -17.45 -22.08 4.97
N GLY A 104 -17.22 -23.33 5.36
CA GLY A 104 -17.66 -24.50 4.59
C GLY A 104 -16.67 -24.93 3.51
N HIS A 105 -15.58 -24.17 3.28
CA HIS A 105 -14.48 -24.60 2.43
C HIS A 105 -13.43 -25.42 3.20
N GLY A 106 -12.58 -26.11 2.44
CA GLY A 106 -11.51 -26.97 2.95
C GLY A 106 -10.48 -26.24 3.82
N PRO A 107 -9.62 -26.98 4.55
CA PRO A 107 -8.60 -26.40 5.42
C PRO A 107 -7.58 -25.52 4.67
N GLU A 108 -7.34 -25.80 3.40
CA GLU A 108 -6.52 -24.99 2.48
C GLU A 108 -6.98 -23.53 2.38
N TRP A 109 -8.30 -23.28 2.31
CA TRP A 109 -8.86 -21.93 2.22
C TRP A 109 -8.63 -21.12 3.50
N ARG A 110 -8.64 -21.78 4.66
CA ARG A 110 -8.30 -21.14 5.94
C ARG A 110 -6.81 -20.83 6.03
N GLY A 111 -5.95 -21.72 5.56
CA GLY A 111 -4.51 -21.49 5.47
C GLY A 111 -4.18 -20.32 4.55
N TRP A 112 -4.83 -20.27 3.38
CA TRP A 112 -4.72 -19.15 2.44
C TRP A 112 -5.18 -17.83 3.06
N ALA A 113 -6.38 -17.77 3.65
CA ALA A 113 -6.86 -16.54 4.29
C ALA A 113 -5.95 -16.08 5.44
N GLY A 114 -5.41 -17.02 6.24
CA GLY A 114 -4.40 -16.71 7.25
C GLY A 114 -3.13 -16.10 6.67
N SER A 115 -2.69 -16.60 5.51
CA SER A 115 -1.54 -16.08 4.77
C SER A 115 -1.82 -14.68 4.22
N VAL A 116 -3.01 -14.44 3.63
CA VAL A 116 -3.44 -13.12 3.15
C VAL A 116 -3.44 -12.10 4.29
N ILE A 117 -4.00 -12.45 5.45
CA ILE A 117 -4.03 -11.57 6.63
C ILE A 117 -2.60 -11.29 7.12
N SER A 118 -1.75 -12.31 7.21
CA SER A 118 -0.36 -12.16 7.65
C SER A 118 0.46 -11.29 6.67
N SER A 119 0.35 -11.55 5.37
CA SER A 119 1.00 -10.75 4.31
C SER A 119 0.50 -9.31 4.32
N GLY A 120 -0.81 -9.09 4.48
CA GLY A 120 -1.39 -7.75 4.62
C GLY A 120 -0.87 -7.01 5.85
N ALA A 121 -0.66 -7.71 6.97
CA ALA A 121 -0.08 -7.11 8.17
C ALA A 121 1.39 -6.69 7.98
N ARG A 122 2.17 -7.40 7.15
CA ARG A 122 3.57 -7.03 6.83
C ARG A 122 3.67 -5.69 6.08
N CYS A 123 2.64 -5.29 5.34
CA CYS A 123 2.61 -3.98 4.67
C CYS A 123 2.52 -2.78 5.65
N ALA A 124 2.20 -3.01 6.94
CA ALA A 124 1.99 -1.92 7.89
C ALA A 124 3.25 -1.09 8.16
N GLU A 125 4.41 -1.75 8.32
CA GLU A 125 5.68 -1.06 8.58
C GLU A 125 6.15 -0.24 7.37
N PRO A 126 6.20 -0.78 6.13
CA PRO A 126 6.51 0.01 4.95
C PRO A 126 5.53 1.17 4.71
N MET A 127 4.25 0.98 5.00
CA MET A 127 3.25 2.06 4.91
C MET A 127 3.56 3.19 5.90
N GLN A 128 3.90 2.85 7.15
CA GLN A 128 4.29 3.86 8.14
C GLN A 128 5.56 4.60 7.71
N ALA A 129 6.55 3.89 7.16
CA ALA A 129 7.78 4.51 6.67
C ALA A 129 7.52 5.52 5.55
N VAL A 130 6.54 5.26 4.68
CA VAL A 130 6.08 6.21 3.66
C VAL A 130 5.45 7.45 4.30
N CYS A 131 4.56 7.28 5.28
CA CYS A 131 3.96 8.40 6.00
C CYS A 131 5.03 9.28 6.69
N ASP A 132 6.00 8.65 7.35
CA ASP A 132 7.09 9.36 8.03
C ASP A 132 8.00 10.12 7.04
N ALA A 133 8.26 9.54 5.87
CA ALA A 133 9.02 10.20 4.81
C ALA A 133 8.24 11.37 4.19
N LEU A 134 6.93 11.24 3.97
CA LEU A 134 6.07 12.34 3.53
C LEU A 134 6.11 13.52 4.52
N MET A 135 6.03 13.25 5.82
CA MET A 135 6.10 14.28 6.85
C MET A 135 7.46 15.01 6.86
N ARG A 136 8.55 14.30 6.57
CA ARG A 136 9.88 14.90 6.43
C ARG A 136 9.99 15.77 5.18
N CYS A 137 9.47 15.32 4.04
CA CYS A 137 9.37 16.15 2.83
C CYS A 137 8.60 17.45 3.11
N TRP A 138 7.47 17.37 3.82
CA TRP A 138 6.69 18.56 4.17
C TRP A 138 7.46 19.52 5.07
N ARG A 139 8.25 19.01 6.02
CA ARG A 139 9.11 19.83 6.87
C ARG A 139 10.19 20.55 6.06
N GLU A 140 10.87 19.86 5.15
CA GLU A 140 11.88 20.47 4.25
C GLU A 140 11.24 21.59 3.40
N ILE A 141 10.03 21.35 2.86
CA ILE A 141 9.28 22.37 2.11
C ILE A 141 8.98 23.60 2.97
N THR A 142 8.51 23.41 4.21
CA THR A 142 8.15 24.54 5.08
C THR A 142 9.39 25.30 5.59
N ASP A 143 10.48 24.60 5.88
CA ASP A 143 11.72 25.19 6.39
C ASP A 143 12.41 26.04 5.32
N GLU A 144 12.42 25.58 4.05
CA GLU A 144 12.90 26.39 2.92
C GLU A 144 12.01 27.62 2.64
N GLY A 145 10.71 27.51 2.91
CA GLY A 145 9.76 28.61 2.76
C GLY A 145 9.82 29.66 3.87
N GLY A 146 10.35 29.29 5.05
CA GLY A 146 10.47 30.17 6.22
C GLY A 146 11.77 30.97 6.30
N GLY A 147 12.79 30.60 5.50
CA GLY A 147 14.12 31.24 5.47
C GLY A 147 14.23 32.56 4.69
N THR A 148 13.13 33.05 4.10
CA THR A 148 13.05 34.33 3.36
C THR A 148 12.46 35.47 4.20
N ARG A 149 12.82 35.55 5.48
CA ARG A 149 12.53 36.71 6.33
C ARG A 149 13.78 37.45 6.77
#